data_AF-A0A1V5BH94-F1
#
_entry.id   AF-A0A1V5BH94-F1
#
_cell.length_a   1.000
_cell.length_b   1.000
_cell.length_c   1.000
_cell.angle_alpha   90.00
_cell.angle_beta   90.00
_cell.angle_gamma   90.00
#
_symmetry.space_group_name_H-M   'P 1'
#
loop_
_entity.id
_entity.type
_entity.pdbx_description
1 polymer ?
#
loop_
_entity_poly.entity_id
_entity_poly.type
_entity_poly.pdbx_seq_one_letter_code
_entity_poly.pdbx_strand_id
1 'polypeptide(L)'
;MCGRFTLTIELSTLIKVFQAHLQNENYNYSRRYNIAPSQNIPVVILAENQREISMMRWGLIPHWAKDASIGSKLINARAETIGQKSAFKYSFLHRRCLIPADGFYEWRKQSGGKTPIRITLPGKEVFAFAGIWASGVPRKVMMSIRAVSSLPGRMTLYGKFMTECLLYYPKKAITELGWNQMNPAV
;
A
#
# COMPACT_ATOMS: atom_id res chain seq x y z
N MET A 1 -7.01 -11.65 1.59
CA MET A 1 -7.11 -10.37 0.84
C MET A 1 -7.16 -9.32 1.92
N CYS A 2 -6.14 -8.47 2.00
CA CYS A 2 -6.06 -7.45 3.02
C CYS A 2 -7.16 -6.39 2.78
N GLY A 3 -8.26 -6.51 3.52
CA GLY A 3 -9.42 -5.63 3.42
C GLY A 3 -9.46 -4.56 4.51
N ARG A 4 -8.61 -4.67 5.54
CA ARG A 4 -8.54 -3.73 6.66
C ARG A 4 -7.13 -3.68 7.23
N PHE A 5 -6.68 -2.50 7.64
CA PHE A 5 -5.38 -2.35 8.27
C PHE A 5 -5.38 -1.34 9.43
N THR A 6 -4.29 -1.35 10.20
CA THR A 6 -4.07 -0.42 11.31
C THR A 6 -2.97 0.56 10.94
N LEU A 7 -3.12 1.79 11.42
CA LEU A 7 -2.05 2.77 11.46
C LEU A 7 -2.21 3.58 12.75
N THR A 8 -1.58 3.10 13.82
CA THR A 8 -1.70 3.68 15.18
C THR A 8 -0.52 4.58 15.56
N ILE A 9 0.30 4.92 14.57
CA ILE A 9 1.60 5.55 14.74
C ILE A 9 1.47 7.08 14.71
N GLU A 10 2.33 7.82 15.40
CA GLU A 10 2.32 9.29 15.33
C GLU A 10 2.74 9.81 13.96
N LEU A 11 2.17 10.94 13.52
CA LEU A 11 2.51 11.55 12.23
C LEU A 11 3.99 11.92 12.15
N SER A 12 4.56 12.45 13.24
CA SER A 12 5.98 12.78 13.35
C SER A 12 6.88 11.55 13.14
N THR A 13 6.45 10.39 13.65
CA THR A 13 7.14 9.12 13.42
C THR A 13 7.07 8.73 11.94
N LEU A 14 5.93 8.90 11.27
CA LEU A 14 5.83 8.64 9.82
C LEU A 14 6.75 9.56 9.01
N ILE A 15 6.75 10.86 9.29
CA ILE A 15 7.64 11.84 8.64
C ILE A 15 9.11 11.42 8.80
N LYS A 16 9.52 11.05 10.02
CA LYS A 16 10.89 10.62 10.32
C LYS A 16 11.25 9.29 9.63
N VAL A 17 10.37 8.30 9.72
CA VAL A 17 10.58 6.94 9.19
C VAL A 17 10.68 6.95 7.67
N PHE A 18 9.79 7.69 7.01
CA PHE A 18 9.76 7.78 5.55
C PHE A 18 10.60 8.93 4.99
N GLN A 19 11.23 9.74 5.85
CA GLN A 19 12.00 10.93 5.45
C GLN A 19 11.22 11.77 4.43
N ALA A 20 9.99 12.11 4.80
CA ALA A 20 8.98 12.71 3.93
C ALA A 20 8.37 13.96 4.56
N HIS A 21 8.01 14.94 3.75
CA HIS A 21 7.28 16.13 4.18
C HIS A 21 5.77 15.95 3.94
N LEU A 22 4.94 16.81 4.53
CA LEU A 22 3.50 16.79 4.30
C LEU A 22 3.14 17.58 3.04
N GLN A 23 2.21 17.07 2.24
CA GLN A 23 1.75 17.77 1.03
C GLN A 23 1.16 19.17 1.32
N ASN A 24 0.52 19.32 2.48
CA ASN A 24 -0.13 20.57 2.89
C ASN A 24 -0.12 20.69 4.42
N GLU A 25 -0.30 21.92 4.90
CA GLU A 25 -0.35 22.22 6.34
C GLU A 25 -1.64 21.69 6.99
N ASN A 26 -2.75 21.63 6.24
CA ASN A 26 -4.05 21.10 6.69
C ASN A 26 -4.14 19.57 6.59
N TYR A 27 -3.08 18.87 6.99
CA TYR A 27 -2.98 17.43 6.88
C TYR A 27 -3.85 16.73 7.95
N ASN A 28 -5.07 16.32 7.56
CA ASN A 28 -6.00 15.63 8.47
C ASN A 28 -5.59 14.17 8.68
N TYR A 29 -4.69 13.95 9.64
CA TYR A 29 -4.24 12.65 10.08
C TYR A 29 -4.80 12.28 11.45
N SER A 30 -5.27 11.04 11.58
CA SER A 30 -5.60 10.43 12.87
C SER A 30 -5.14 8.99 12.92
N ARG A 31 -4.71 8.57 14.11
CA ARG A 31 -4.39 7.18 14.44
C ARG A 31 -5.65 6.34 14.33
N ARG A 32 -5.59 5.23 13.60
CA ARG A 32 -6.75 4.37 13.32
C ARG A 32 -6.41 2.91 13.50
N TYR A 33 -7.22 2.24 14.33
CA TYR A 33 -7.18 0.78 14.51
C TYR A 33 -7.97 0.03 13.44
N ASN A 34 -8.64 0.73 12.53
CA ASN A 34 -9.64 0.11 11.68
C ASN A 34 -9.82 0.79 10.32
N ILE A 35 -8.72 0.95 9.58
CA ILE A 35 -8.77 1.57 8.25
C ILE A 35 -9.49 0.65 7.26
N ALA A 36 -10.45 1.23 6.55
CA ALA A 36 -11.34 0.53 5.61
C ALA A 36 -11.24 1.11 4.20
N PRO A 37 -11.66 0.34 3.18
CA PRO A 37 -11.88 0.84 1.83
C PRO A 37 -12.70 2.12 1.81
N SER A 38 -12.49 2.95 0.80
CA SER A 38 -13.11 4.27 0.61
C SER A 38 -12.68 5.36 1.59
N GLN A 39 -11.90 5.06 2.62
CA GLN A 39 -11.37 6.09 3.52
C GLN A 39 -10.14 6.78 2.91
N ASN A 40 -9.89 8.03 3.31
CA ASN A 40 -8.64 8.71 3.01
C ASN A 40 -7.54 8.17 3.93
N ILE A 41 -6.40 7.83 3.34
CA ILE A 41 -5.25 7.23 4.04
C ILE A 41 -3.96 7.98 3.67
N PRO A 42 -2.97 8.00 4.57
CA PRO A 42 -1.66 8.54 4.23
C PRO A 42 -0.99 7.63 3.20
N VAL A 43 -0.38 8.26 2.21
CA VAL A 43 0.34 7.62 1.12
C VAL A 43 1.63 8.39 0.91
N VAL A 44 2.75 7.69 0.93
CA VAL A 44 4.06 8.28 0.61
C VAL A 44 4.31 8.14 -0.87
N ILE A 45 4.55 9.26 -1.54
CA ILE A 45 4.87 9.35 -2.97
C ILE A 45 6.21 10.06 -3.15
N LEU A 46 6.80 9.89 -4.33
CA LEU A 46 7.92 10.72 -4.79
C LEU A 46 7.34 11.81 -5.70
N ALA A 47 7.47 13.07 -5.30
CA ALA A 47 7.09 14.25 -6.05
C ALA A 47 8.30 15.19 -6.12
N GLU A 48 8.70 15.62 -7.31
CA GLU A 48 9.83 16.56 -7.50
C GLU A 48 11.12 16.11 -6.78
N ASN A 49 11.44 14.81 -6.86
CA ASN A 49 12.57 14.17 -6.17
C ASN A 49 12.54 14.25 -4.63
N GLN A 50 11.42 14.63 -4.04
CA GLN A 50 11.20 14.63 -2.61
C GLN A 50 10.07 13.66 -2.22
N ARG A 51 10.18 13.08 -1.03
CA ARG A 51 9.13 12.22 -0.50
C ARG A 51 8.07 13.09 0.16
N GLU A 52 6.85 12.90 -0.28
CA GLU A 52 5.67 13.61 0.20
C GLU A 52 4.69 12.60 0.80
N ILE A 53 4.13 12.90 1.97
CA ILE A 53 2.97 12.21 2.51
C ILE A 53 1.71 12.95 2.06
N SER A 54 0.89 12.29 1.26
CA SER A 54 -0.37 12.80 0.71
C SER A 54 -1.54 11.96 1.24
N MET A 55 -2.71 12.59 1.43
CA MET A 55 -3.94 11.86 1.77
C MET A 55 -4.65 11.43 0.49
N MET A 56 -4.86 10.13 0.33
CA MET A 56 -5.54 9.57 -0.85
C MET A 56 -6.67 8.64 -0.46
N ARG A 57 -7.74 8.61 -1.26
CA ARG A 57 -8.86 7.68 -1.06
C ARG A 57 -8.43 6.26 -1.41
N TRP A 58 -8.55 5.32 -0.47
CA TRP A 58 -8.25 3.91 -0.72
C TRP A 58 -9.37 3.26 -1.55
N GLY A 59 -9.04 2.83 -2.76
CA GLY A 59 -9.95 2.27 -3.74
C GLY A 59 -9.83 3.01 -5.08
N LEU A 60 -9.22 2.37 -6.08
CA LEU A 60 -9.00 3.01 -7.37
C LEU A 60 -10.27 2.93 -8.22
N ILE A 61 -10.67 4.06 -8.79
CA ILE A 61 -11.81 4.15 -9.70
C ILE A 61 -11.25 4.33 -11.10
N PRO A 62 -11.36 3.33 -11.99
CA PRO A 62 -10.94 3.45 -13.38
C PRO A 62 -11.69 4.58 -14.09
N HIS A 63 -11.04 5.24 -15.05
CA HIS A 63 -11.64 6.36 -15.79
C HIS A 63 -12.93 5.99 -16.55
N TRP A 64 -13.08 4.73 -16.94
CA TRP A 64 -14.26 4.21 -17.66
C TRP A 64 -15.43 3.86 -16.73
N ALA A 65 -15.22 3.86 -15.40
CA ALA A 65 -16.25 3.46 -14.47
C ALA A 65 -17.33 4.55 -14.35
N LYS A 66 -18.57 4.20 -14.66
CA LYS A 66 -19.74 5.08 -14.50
C LYS A 66 -20.16 5.27 -13.04
N ASP A 67 -19.81 4.32 -12.18
CA ASP A 67 -20.14 4.32 -10.75
C ASP A 67 -18.87 4.27 -9.89
N ALA A 68 -18.72 5.25 -9.00
CA ALA A 68 -17.61 5.37 -8.06
C ALA A 68 -17.56 4.23 -7.02
N SER A 69 -18.69 3.54 -6.79
CA SER A 69 -18.80 2.41 -5.85
C SER A 69 -17.84 1.26 -6.19
N ILE A 70 -17.45 1.13 -7.48
CA ILE A 70 -16.49 0.13 -7.94
C ILE A 70 -15.14 0.24 -7.24
N GLY A 71 -14.77 1.44 -6.76
CA GLY A 71 -13.52 1.68 -6.04
C GLY A 71 -13.40 0.83 -4.77
N SER A 72 -14.51 0.53 -4.10
CA SER A 72 -14.53 -0.35 -2.93
C SER A 72 -14.16 -1.80 -3.25
N LYS A 73 -14.34 -2.23 -4.50
CA LYS A 73 -13.96 -3.56 -5.02
C LYS A 73 -12.54 -3.56 -5.57
N LEU A 74 -11.99 -2.39 -5.93
CA LEU A 74 -10.65 -2.19 -6.49
C LEU A 74 -9.68 -1.63 -5.45
N ILE A 75 -9.62 -2.34 -4.32
CA ILE A 75 -8.78 -1.99 -3.17
C ILE A 75 -7.41 -2.66 -3.22
N ASN A 76 -7.31 -3.74 -3.98
CA ASN A 76 -6.16 -4.63 -4.10
C ASN A 76 -5.95 -5.00 -5.57
N ALA A 77 -4.71 -4.94 -6.05
CA ALA A 77 -4.29 -5.46 -7.34
C ALA A 77 -3.27 -6.60 -7.17
N ARG A 78 -3.48 -7.67 -7.92
CA ARG A 78 -2.52 -8.78 -8.02
C ARG A 78 -1.23 -8.31 -8.67
N ALA A 79 -0.12 -8.37 -7.96
CA ALA A 79 1.20 -7.96 -8.45
C ALA A 79 1.56 -8.62 -9.79
N GLU A 80 1.14 -9.87 -10.00
CA GLU A 80 1.42 -10.66 -11.20
C GLU A 80 0.77 -10.09 -12.46
N THR A 81 -0.35 -9.37 -12.32
CA THR A 81 -1.17 -8.92 -13.46
C THR A 81 -1.32 -7.40 -13.54
N ILE A 82 -0.81 -6.66 -12.55
CA ILE A 82 -1.03 -5.21 -12.43
C ILE A 82 -0.44 -4.44 -13.63
N GLY A 83 0.70 -4.86 -14.17
CA GLY A 83 1.34 -4.26 -15.34
C GLY A 83 0.68 -4.62 -16.67
N GLN A 84 -0.16 -5.66 -16.71
CA GLN A 84 -0.82 -6.14 -17.93
C GLN A 84 -2.22 -5.53 -18.10
N LYS A 85 -2.88 -5.18 -17.00
CA LYS A 85 -4.24 -4.62 -17.04
C LYS A 85 -4.22 -3.16 -17.49
N SER A 86 -4.90 -2.86 -18.59
CA SER A 86 -5.03 -1.50 -19.15
C SER A 86 -5.47 -0.46 -18.10
N ALA A 87 -6.36 -0.85 -17.19
CA ALA A 87 -6.85 0.02 -16.12
C ALA A 87 -5.76 0.47 -15.12
N PHE A 88 -4.64 -0.26 -15.01
CA PHE A 88 -3.61 -0.03 -13.98
C PHE A 88 -2.21 0.18 -14.54
N LYS A 89 -1.95 -0.23 -15.78
CA LYS A 89 -0.61 -0.19 -16.42
C LYS A 89 0.07 1.17 -16.29
N TYR A 90 -0.63 2.26 -16.61
CA TYR A 90 -0.08 3.62 -16.49
C TYR A 90 0.29 3.96 -15.04
N SER A 91 -0.61 3.71 -14.10
CA SER A 91 -0.35 3.95 -12.67
C SER A 91 0.78 3.09 -12.12
N PHE A 92 0.92 1.85 -12.60
CA PHE A 92 2.02 0.97 -12.21
C PHE A 92 3.39 1.48 -12.68
N LEU A 93 3.46 2.03 -13.90
CA LEU A 93 4.71 2.55 -14.46
C LEU A 93 5.11 3.89 -13.84
N HIS A 94 4.16 4.80 -13.60
CA HIS A 94 4.45 6.20 -13.27
C HIS A 94 4.03 6.63 -11.87
N ARG A 95 3.21 5.85 -11.16
CA ARG A 95 2.52 6.29 -9.93
C ARG A 95 2.56 5.22 -8.86
N ARG A 96 3.77 4.75 -8.55
CA ARG A 96 4.02 3.87 -7.41
C ARG A 96 4.03 4.69 -6.12
N CYS A 97 3.65 4.05 -5.02
CA CYS A 97 3.59 4.66 -3.70
C CYS A 97 3.77 3.63 -2.59
N LEU A 98 4.00 4.12 -1.38
CA LEU A 98 4.03 3.34 -0.15
C LEU A 98 2.82 3.73 0.71
N ILE A 99 2.14 2.73 1.28
CA ILE A 99 1.00 2.92 2.18
C ILE A 99 1.42 2.48 3.57
N PRO A 100 1.71 3.40 4.50
CA PRO A 100 2.15 3.08 5.85
C PRO A 100 1.10 2.29 6.63
N ALA A 101 1.56 1.31 7.41
CA ALA A 101 0.75 0.51 8.32
C ALA A 101 1.60 0.00 9.50
N ASP A 102 0.95 -0.35 10.60
CA ASP A 102 1.57 -1.03 11.75
C ASP A 102 0.88 -2.38 12.06
N GLY A 103 -0.04 -2.80 11.19
CA GLY A 103 -0.70 -4.09 11.24
C GLY A 103 -1.81 -4.21 10.21
N PHE A 104 -2.31 -5.42 9.99
CA PHE A 104 -3.46 -5.67 9.13
C PHE A 104 -4.31 -6.84 9.58
N TYR A 105 -5.55 -6.88 9.11
CA TYR A 105 -6.50 -7.94 9.47
C TYR A 105 -6.67 -8.94 8.34
N GLU A 106 -6.59 -10.23 8.69
CA GLU A 106 -7.04 -11.34 7.85
C GLU A 106 -8.07 -12.18 8.61
N TRP A 107 -9.03 -12.75 7.88
CA TRP A 107 -10.12 -13.51 8.46
C TRP A 107 -9.81 -14.99 8.37
N ARG A 108 -9.55 -15.62 9.53
CA ARG A 108 -9.38 -17.07 9.61
C ARG A 108 -10.75 -17.73 9.56
N LYS A 109 -10.94 -18.62 8.59
CA LYS A 109 -12.14 -19.47 8.51
C LYS A 109 -12.07 -20.54 9.60
N GLN A 110 -13.17 -20.74 10.31
CA GLN A 110 -13.34 -21.77 11.35
C GLN A 110 -14.74 -22.37 11.21
N SER A 111 -14.97 -23.56 11.77
CA SER A 111 -16.30 -24.17 11.83
C SER A 111 -17.23 -23.26 12.64
N GLY A 112 -18.14 -22.55 11.96
CA GLY A 112 -19.05 -21.58 12.56
C GLY A 112 -18.82 -20.12 12.17
N GLY A 113 -17.79 -19.78 11.39
CA GLY A 113 -17.66 -18.41 10.86
C GLY A 113 -16.24 -17.98 10.50
N LYS A 114 -16.01 -16.66 10.61
CA LYS A 114 -14.73 -16.02 10.33
C LYS A 114 -14.28 -15.17 11.51
N THR A 115 -13.11 -15.46 12.05
CA THR A 115 -12.51 -14.70 13.15
C THR A 115 -11.43 -13.78 12.60
N PRO A 116 -11.47 -12.46 12.87
CA PRO A 116 -10.43 -11.54 12.43
C PRO A 116 -9.17 -11.74 13.26
N ILE A 117 -8.02 -11.84 12.59
CA ILE A 117 -6.69 -11.90 13.20
C ILE A 117 -5.92 -10.68 12.77
N ARG A 118 -5.40 -9.92 13.74
CA ARG A 118 -4.46 -8.83 13.49
C ARG A 118 -3.05 -9.40 13.35
N ILE A 119 -2.41 -9.11 12.23
CA ILE A 119 -1.04 -9.50 11.90
C ILE A 119 -0.17 -8.24 11.98
N THR A 120 0.95 -8.33 12.69
CA THR A 120 1.92 -7.24 12.88
C THR A 120 3.34 -7.77 12.68
N LEU A 121 4.29 -6.86 12.46
CA LEU A 121 5.71 -7.23 12.55
C LEU A 121 6.13 -7.52 14.00
N PRO A 122 7.15 -8.37 14.21
CA PRO A 122 7.84 -8.45 15.50
C PRO A 122 8.27 -7.05 15.94
N GLY A 123 8.05 -6.70 17.21
CA GLY A 123 8.34 -5.35 17.72
C GLY A 123 7.31 -4.26 17.38
N LYS A 124 6.22 -4.59 16.66
CA LYS A 124 5.12 -3.66 16.31
C LYS A 124 5.59 -2.43 15.52
N GLU A 125 6.60 -2.62 14.68
CA GLU A 125 7.20 -1.55 13.88
C GLU A 125 6.30 -1.12 12.72
N VAL A 126 6.52 0.11 12.24
CA VAL A 126 5.92 0.63 11.00
C VAL A 126 6.48 -0.14 9.82
N PHE A 127 5.60 -0.54 8.91
CA PHE A 127 5.94 -1.00 7.58
C PHE A 127 5.08 -0.26 6.54
N ALA A 128 5.26 -0.59 5.27
CA ALA A 128 4.39 -0.10 4.21
C ALA A 128 3.98 -1.21 3.26
N PHE A 129 2.76 -1.09 2.73
CA PHE A 129 2.34 -1.82 1.54
C PHE A 129 2.82 -1.10 0.29
N ALA A 130 3.24 -1.85 -0.72
CA ALA A 130 3.38 -1.31 -2.06
C ALA A 130 2.00 -0.97 -2.63
N GLY A 131 1.89 0.18 -3.29
CA GLY A 131 0.65 0.62 -3.90
C GLY A 131 0.87 1.34 -5.22
N ILE A 132 -0.22 1.53 -5.95
CA ILE A 132 -0.28 2.43 -7.10
C ILE A 132 -1.37 3.46 -6.88
N TRP A 133 -1.19 4.65 -7.45
CA TRP A 133 -2.16 5.73 -7.30
C TRP A 133 -2.59 6.31 -8.65
N ALA A 134 -3.72 6.99 -8.67
CA ALA A 134 -4.27 7.68 -9.82
C ALA A 134 -4.53 9.16 -9.49
N SER A 135 -4.14 10.03 -10.42
CA SER A 135 -4.49 11.45 -10.40
C SER A 135 -6.00 11.63 -10.51
N GLY A 136 -6.51 12.64 -9.81
CA GLY A 136 -7.92 12.99 -9.73
C GLY A 136 -8.18 13.79 -8.46
N VAL A 137 -9.38 14.37 -8.33
CA VAL A 137 -9.83 15.04 -7.11
C VAL A 137 -11.05 14.28 -6.58
N PRO A 138 -10.95 13.56 -5.43
CA PRO A 138 -9.73 13.30 -4.67
C PRO A 138 -8.79 12.31 -5.39
N ARG A 139 -7.48 12.36 -5.07
CA ARG A 139 -6.49 11.35 -5.50
C ARG A 139 -6.88 9.98 -4.94
N LYS A 140 -6.64 8.92 -5.69
CA LYS A 140 -7.07 7.54 -5.34
C LYS A 140 -5.87 6.62 -5.31
N VAL A 141 -5.85 5.69 -4.36
CA VAL A 141 -4.75 4.74 -4.15
C VAL A 141 -5.28 3.31 -4.06
N MET A 142 -4.49 2.34 -4.53
CA MET A 142 -4.77 0.91 -4.43
C MET A 142 -3.54 0.16 -3.95
N MET A 143 -3.74 -0.79 -3.04
CA MET A 143 -2.67 -1.68 -2.59
C MET A 143 -2.35 -2.71 -3.66
N SER A 144 -1.07 -3.03 -3.82
CA SER A 144 -0.66 -4.22 -4.56
C SER A 144 -0.44 -5.36 -3.57
N ILE A 145 -1.12 -6.48 -3.80
CA ILE A 145 -0.95 -7.70 -3.03
C ILE A 145 -0.48 -8.81 -3.96
N ARG A 146 0.39 -9.68 -3.47
CA ARG A 146 0.66 -10.96 -4.11
C ARG A 146 -0.33 -11.99 -3.57
N ALA A 147 -0.88 -12.84 -4.43
CA ALA A 147 -1.62 -14.00 -3.95
C ALA A 147 -0.62 -15.03 -3.42
N VAL A 148 -0.55 -15.22 -2.11
CA VAL A 148 0.22 -16.33 -1.52
C VAL A 148 -0.64 -17.58 -1.70
N SER A 149 -0.33 -18.41 -2.70
CA SER A 149 -0.90 -19.76 -2.79
C SER A 149 -0.31 -20.59 -1.64
N SER A 150 -1.21 -21.16 -0.85
CA SER A 150 -0.95 -21.85 0.42
C SER A 150 0.08 -22.98 0.33
N LEU A 151 1.10 -22.92 1.18
CA LEU A 151 1.74 -24.12 1.73
C LEU A 151 1.50 -24.15 3.25
N PRO A 152 1.07 -25.28 3.83
CA PRO A 152 0.76 -25.38 5.25
C PRO A 152 2.04 -25.55 6.08
N GLY A 153 2.05 -24.97 7.29
CA GLY A 153 2.92 -25.43 8.38
C GLY A 153 4.10 -24.55 8.78
N ARG A 154 4.38 -23.46 8.07
CA ARG A 154 5.41 -22.48 8.49
C ARG A 154 5.11 -21.14 7.83
N MET A 155 5.01 -20.07 8.61
CA MET A 155 4.98 -18.71 8.06
C MET A 155 6.40 -18.34 7.61
N THR A 156 6.90 -19.05 6.60
CA THR A 156 8.16 -18.75 5.94
C THR A 156 7.85 -17.77 4.81
N LEU A 157 8.13 -16.49 5.04
CA LEU A 157 8.17 -15.45 4.01
C LEU A 157 9.40 -15.70 3.10
N TYR A 158 9.39 -16.75 2.27
CA TYR A 158 10.39 -16.91 1.21
C TYR A 158 9.75 -17.36 -0.10
N GLY A 159 10.00 -16.58 -1.16
CA GLY A 159 9.58 -16.90 -2.51
C GLY A 159 9.96 -15.80 -3.50
N LYS A 160 11.27 -15.67 -3.74
CA LYS A 160 12.07 -15.11 -4.87
C LYS A 160 11.55 -14.03 -5.85
N PHE A 161 10.35 -13.51 -5.67
CA PHE A 161 9.75 -12.32 -6.33
C PHE A 161 8.94 -11.50 -5.30
N MET A 162 8.90 -11.95 -4.04
CA MET A 162 8.37 -11.24 -2.86
C MET A 162 9.45 -10.39 -2.18
N THR A 163 10.66 -10.36 -2.73
CA THR A 163 11.82 -9.64 -2.19
C THR A 163 11.79 -8.15 -2.50
N GLU A 164 10.91 -7.67 -3.39
CA GLU A 164 10.99 -6.28 -3.89
C GLU A 164 9.86 -5.34 -3.44
N CYS A 165 8.79 -5.85 -2.80
CA CYS A 165 7.65 -5.00 -2.42
C CYS A 165 7.10 -5.20 -0.99
N LEU A 166 7.60 -6.16 -0.20
CA LEU A 166 6.98 -6.49 1.09
C LEU A 166 8.02 -6.50 2.21
N LEU A 167 7.80 -5.59 3.16
CA LEU A 167 8.60 -5.27 4.35
C LEU A 167 9.81 -4.37 4.08
N TYR A 168 9.52 -3.15 3.63
CA TYR A 168 10.50 -2.07 3.63
C TYR A 168 10.81 -1.65 5.07
N TYR A 169 11.96 -2.11 5.59
CA TYR A 169 12.59 -1.56 6.77
C TYR A 169 13.15 -0.17 6.39
N PRO A 170 12.74 0.92 7.05
CA PRO A 170 13.10 2.29 6.66
C PRO A 170 14.61 2.57 6.66
N LYS A 171 15.43 1.74 7.31
CA LYS A 171 16.89 1.94 7.40
C LYS A 171 17.72 1.34 6.24
N LYS A 172 17.28 0.27 5.57
CA LYS A 172 18.05 -0.39 4.48
C LYS A 172 17.60 0.00 3.06
N ALA A 173 16.41 0.57 2.94
CA ALA A 173 15.82 0.95 1.65
C ALA A 173 16.40 2.22 1.01
N ILE A 174 17.28 2.92 1.72
CA ILE A 174 17.79 4.23 1.30
C ILE A 174 18.94 4.08 0.29
N THR A 175 19.57 2.91 0.19
CA THR A 175 20.83 2.72 -0.56
C THR A 175 20.79 1.68 -1.70
N GLU A 176 19.82 0.76 -1.76
CA GLU A 176 19.90 -0.37 -2.73
C GLU A 176 18.85 -0.39 -3.85
N LEU A 177 17.96 0.61 -3.93
CA LEU A 177 17.19 0.81 -5.16
C LEU A 177 17.85 1.90 -5.98
N GLY A 178 18.60 1.51 -7.01
CA GLY A 178 18.94 2.39 -8.11
C GLY A 178 17.66 2.85 -8.81
N TRP A 179 17.07 3.96 -8.35
CA TRP A 179 15.88 4.56 -8.95
C TRP A 179 16.16 5.24 -10.31
N ASN A 180 17.43 5.29 -10.75
CA ASN A 180 17.88 5.96 -11.97
C ASN A 180 18.21 5.04 -13.17
N GLN A 181 17.92 3.73 -13.11
CA GLN A 181 18.25 2.80 -14.23
C GLN A 181 17.10 1.88 -14.64
N MET A 182 15.90 2.43 -14.84
CA MET A 182 14.89 1.76 -15.68
C MET A 182 14.60 2.63 -16.91
N ASN A 183 15.61 2.76 -17.76
CA ASN A 183 15.38 3.00 -19.18
C ASN A 183 14.89 1.67 -19.78
N PRO A 184 13.75 1.61 -20.48
CA PRO A 184 13.48 0.47 -21.34
C PRO A 184 14.43 0.60 -22.53
N ALA A 185 15.54 -0.14 -22.52
CA ALA A 185 16.28 -0.38 -23.73
C ALA A 185 15.43 -1.27 -24.64
N VAL A 186 15.10 -0.70 -25.81
CA VAL A 186 14.74 -1.29 -27.12
C VAL A 186 13.96 -2.60 -27.11
#